data_AF-A0A1E4F3C9-F1
#
_entry.id   AF-A0A1E4F3C9-F1
#
_cell.length_a   1.000
_cell.length_b   1.000
_cell.length_c   1.000
_cell.angle_alpha   90.00
_cell.angle_beta   90.00
_cell.angle_gamma   90.00
#
_symmetry.space_group_name_H-M   'P 1'
#
loop_
_entity.id
_entity.type
_entity.pdbx_description
1 polymer ?
#
loop_
_entity_poly.entity_id
_entity_poly.type
_entity_poly.pdbx_seq_one_letter_code
_entity_poly.pdbx_strand_id
1 'polypeptide(L)'
;MAAAILGADLPARNHALNDIPTTAPVPLIEGLVADPNLDLDGQIAILAAVDETGSASIGDLIALLPDHPSPGQAIQALIREGALVVTSSGLLDAHSRVARRVNPPLRQGTSSPQPMRKGVQHLSIVSPEPDIFFAAGIDRSYFVQEPRLRQRGIYLALYGSAVYVGRSGDTACRIAWGSHLRRNGLPDRIIAAVDKHEMLDEAQARTAERLAARMIVKHPDLILLNKSLPAGDRLAGEPYAATERFVTAFFERIGQASLLSPVAAGQGRLGAAAPVPIQPDLIGPDLDEPAPEGQGEGQLFSLESCGVIAKARIEDGKLWVLAGSEVRRDPVPSAGSAALKDRQDLLHDGGLVPEGDHLLLTVDLAFDTPSGAANFVAGSRVKPELWRPMAEPTSLIGPRA
;
A
#
# COMPACT_ATOMS: atom_id res chain seq x y z
N MET A 1 -56.51 10.95 -62.15
CA MET A 1 -56.22 10.12 -60.95
C MET A 1 -55.31 8.99 -61.39
N ALA A 2 -54.14 8.88 -60.75
CA ALA A 2 -53.18 7.75 -60.71
C ALA A 2 -52.63 7.19 -62.04
N ALA A 3 -51.41 6.67 -62.16
CA ALA A 3 -50.10 6.86 -61.52
C ALA A 3 -49.12 6.15 -62.49
N ALA A 4 -47.94 6.71 -62.71
CA ALA A 4 -46.94 6.24 -63.67
C ALA A 4 -46.22 4.96 -63.21
N ILE A 5 -46.00 4.00 -64.12
CA ILE A 5 -45.07 2.88 -63.95
C ILE A 5 -44.16 2.84 -65.20
N LEU A 6 -42.92 3.30 -65.00
CA LEU A 6 -41.71 3.06 -65.80
C LEU A 6 -40.73 2.49 -64.75
N GLY A 7 -40.00 1.39 -64.93
CA GLY A 7 -39.43 0.85 -66.15
C GLY A 7 -37.91 0.94 -66.04
N ALA A 8 -37.27 -0.24 -66.05
CA ALA A 8 -35.89 -0.53 -66.47
C ALA A 8 -34.72 -0.59 -65.45
N ASP A 9 -33.93 -1.63 -65.72
CA ASP A 9 -32.48 -1.79 -65.60
C ASP A 9 -31.82 -2.33 -64.32
N LEU A 10 -31.49 -3.63 -64.43
CA LEU A 10 -30.38 -4.30 -63.76
C LEU A 10 -29.03 -3.75 -64.27
N PRO A 11 -28.02 -3.74 -63.39
CA PRO A 11 -26.74 -4.33 -63.77
C PRO A 11 -26.20 -5.32 -62.74
N ALA A 12 -25.31 -6.17 -63.25
CA ALA A 12 -24.70 -7.33 -62.63
C ALA A 12 -24.06 -7.07 -61.25
N ARG A 13 -24.37 -7.94 -60.29
CA ARG A 13 -23.63 -8.08 -59.02
C ARG A 13 -22.49 -9.08 -59.22
N ASN A 14 -21.27 -8.58 -59.09
CA ASN A 14 -20.07 -9.39 -58.93
C ASN A 14 -20.16 -10.18 -57.61
N HIS A 15 -19.98 -11.50 -57.71
CA HIS A 15 -19.68 -12.37 -56.58
C HIS A 15 -18.28 -12.04 -56.04
N ALA A 16 -18.18 -11.73 -54.76
CA ALA A 16 -16.97 -11.91 -53.98
C ALA A 16 -17.33 -12.76 -52.76
N LEU A 17 -16.82 -14.00 -52.77
CA LEU A 17 -16.64 -14.81 -51.57
C LEU A 17 -15.74 -14.03 -50.61
N ASN A 18 -16.16 -13.91 -49.34
CA ASN A 18 -15.30 -13.97 -48.15
C ASN A 18 -16.18 -13.83 -46.89
N ASP A 19 -16.92 -14.89 -46.56
CA ASP A 19 -17.44 -15.07 -45.21
C ASP A 19 -16.36 -15.77 -44.38
N ILE A 20 -15.53 -14.98 -43.69
CA ILE A 20 -14.76 -15.46 -42.53
C ILE A 20 -15.60 -15.09 -41.30
N PRO A 21 -16.00 -16.05 -40.44
CA PRO A 21 -16.68 -15.72 -39.21
C PRO A 21 -15.71 -14.93 -38.33
N THR A 22 -15.98 -13.64 -38.17
CA THR A 22 -15.27 -12.78 -37.24
C THR A 22 -15.72 -13.18 -35.84
N THR A 23 -14.91 -13.97 -35.15
CA THR A 23 -15.08 -14.25 -33.73
C THR A 23 -15.12 -12.93 -32.98
N ALA A 24 -16.24 -12.67 -32.31
CA ALA A 24 -16.40 -11.47 -31.49
C ALA A 24 -15.28 -11.44 -30.42
N PRO A 25 -14.65 -10.27 -30.16
CA PRO A 25 -13.64 -10.16 -29.12
C PRO A 25 -14.28 -10.45 -27.76
N VAL A 26 -13.79 -11.50 -27.10
CA VAL A 26 -14.18 -11.85 -25.73
C VAL A 26 -13.78 -10.68 -24.82
N PRO A 27 -14.69 -10.15 -23.98
CA PRO A 27 -14.35 -9.07 -23.07
C PRO A 27 -13.21 -9.50 -22.15
N LEU A 28 -12.12 -8.72 -22.16
CA LEU A 28 -10.97 -8.94 -21.31
C LEU A 28 -11.36 -8.57 -19.87
N ILE A 29 -11.71 -9.57 -19.06
CA ILE A 29 -11.91 -9.38 -17.62
C ILE A 29 -10.52 -9.37 -16.98
N GLU A 30 -10.19 -8.27 -16.32
CA GLU A 30 -8.92 -8.08 -15.63
C GLU A 30 -8.69 -9.20 -14.59
N GLY A 31 -7.61 -9.98 -14.75
CA GLY A 31 -7.27 -11.10 -13.87
C GLY A 31 -7.57 -12.50 -14.40
N LEU A 32 -8.21 -12.63 -15.57
CA LEU A 32 -8.41 -13.92 -16.24
C LEU A 32 -7.43 -14.12 -17.40
N VAL A 33 -7.13 -15.38 -17.70
CA VAL A 33 -6.24 -15.76 -18.79
C VAL A 33 -7.11 -16.03 -20.01
N ALA A 34 -6.94 -15.22 -21.04
CA ALA A 34 -7.66 -15.39 -22.29
C ALA A 34 -7.07 -16.59 -23.07
N ASP A 35 -7.51 -17.80 -22.74
CA ASP A 35 -7.22 -19.02 -23.51
C ASP A 35 -8.51 -19.55 -24.14
N PRO A 36 -8.52 -19.89 -25.45
CA PRO A 36 -9.73 -20.31 -26.16
C PRO A 36 -10.29 -21.66 -25.71
N ASN A 37 -9.54 -22.44 -24.93
CA ASN A 37 -9.96 -23.77 -24.46
C ASN A 37 -10.19 -23.81 -22.94
N LEU A 38 -9.68 -22.86 -22.17
CA LEU A 38 -9.91 -22.76 -20.73
C LEU A 38 -11.13 -21.89 -20.44
N ASP A 39 -12.20 -22.51 -19.96
CA ASP A 39 -13.37 -21.78 -19.49
C ASP A 39 -13.16 -21.14 -18.11
N LEU A 40 -14.07 -20.23 -17.77
CA LEU A 40 -14.02 -19.50 -16.50
C LEU A 40 -14.04 -20.43 -15.29
N ASP A 41 -14.90 -21.46 -15.33
CA ASP A 41 -15.10 -22.38 -14.21
C ASP A 41 -13.86 -23.26 -14.01
N GLY A 42 -13.24 -23.75 -15.09
CA GLY A 42 -11.97 -24.48 -15.03
C GLY A 42 -10.82 -23.61 -14.52
N GLN A 43 -10.77 -22.33 -14.93
CA GLN A 43 -9.77 -21.39 -14.41
C GLN A 43 -9.94 -21.13 -12.90
N ILE A 44 -11.17 -20.94 -12.43
CA ILE A 44 -11.47 -20.73 -11.00
C ILE A 44 -11.11 -21.99 -10.19
N ALA A 45 -11.48 -23.18 -10.68
CA ALA A 45 -11.21 -24.44 -10.00
C ALA A 45 -9.70 -24.68 -9.80
N ILE A 46 -8.89 -24.41 -10.84
CA ILE A 46 -7.43 -24.53 -10.75
C ILE A 46 -6.86 -23.56 -9.72
N LEU A 47 -7.25 -22.28 -9.78
CA LEU A 47 -6.69 -21.27 -8.88
C LEU A 47 -7.11 -21.52 -7.42
N ALA A 48 -8.36 -21.96 -7.19
CA ALA A 48 -8.84 -22.32 -5.87
C ALA A 48 -8.05 -23.49 -5.26
N ALA A 49 -7.77 -24.54 -6.04
CA ALA A 49 -6.99 -25.69 -5.56
C ALA A 49 -5.55 -25.32 -5.17
N VAL A 50 -4.94 -24.39 -5.91
CA VAL A 50 -3.60 -23.86 -5.58
C VAL A 50 -3.66 -22.96 -4.34
N ASP A 51 -4.69 -22.14 -4.18
CA ASP A 51 -4.85 -21.25 -3.02
C ASP A 51 -5.09 -22.04 -1.72
N GLU A 52 -5.88 -23.12 -1.79
CA GLU A 52 -6.18 -23.97 -0.63
C GLU A 52 -4.93 -24.68 -0.08
N THR A 53 -4.05 -25.11 -0.96
CA THR A 53 -2.86 -25.90 -0.61
C THR A 53 -1.57 -25.07 -0.55
N GLY A 54 -1.62 -23.82 -1.01
CA GLY A 54 -0.46 -22.96 -1.28
C GLY A 54 0.40 -23.38 -2.48
N SER A 55 0.32 -24.64 -2.93
CA SER A 55 0.93 -25.15 -4.16
C SER A 55 0.35 -26.52 -4.54
N ALA A 56 0.14 -26.76 -5.84
CA ALA A 56 -0.37 -28.02 -6.38
C ALA A 56 0.60 -28.62 -7.41
N SER A 57 0.52 -29.94 -7.63
CA SER A 57 1.25 -30.57 -8.75
C SER A 57 0.51 -30.36 -10.07
N ILE A 58 1.22 -30.30 -11.19
CA ILE A 58 0.61 -30.20 -12.52
C ILE A 58 -0.34 -31.40 -12.76
N GLY A 59 0.01 -32.60 -12.30
CA GLY A 59 -0.85 -33.78 -12.40
C GLY A 59 -2.18 -33.64 -11.68
N ASP A 60 -2.17 -33.09 -10.46
CA ASP A 60 -3.39 -32.85 -9.67
C ASP A 60 -4.29 -31.80 -10.36
N LEU A 61 -3.69 -30.76 -10.93
CA LEU A 61 -4.44 -29.73 -11.66
C LEU A 61 -5.02 -30.24 -12.97
N ILE A 62 -4.33 -31.15 -13.66
CA ILE A 62 -4.86 -31.82 -14.86
C ILE A 62 -6.10 -32.64 -14.50
N ALA A 63 -6.10 -33.32 -13.35
CA ALA A 63 -7.23 -34.13 -12.89
C ALA A 63 -8.49 -33.29 -12.58
N LEU A 64 -8.35 -31.99 -12.32
CA LEU A 64 -9.46 -31.05 -12.15
C LEU A 64 -10.17 -30.67 -13.45
N LEU A 65 -9.59 -31.04 -14.60
CA LEU A 65 -10.12 -30.73 -15.94
C LEU A 65 -10.39 -32.00 -16.75
N PRO A 66 -11.30 -32.90 -16.32
CA PRO A 66 -11.53 -34.19 -16.96
C PRO A 66 -12.09 -34.09 -18.39
N ASP A 67 -12.86 -33.03 -18.68
CA ASP A 67 -13.53 -32.82 -19.97
C ASP A 67 -12.76 -31.87 -20.91
N HIS A 68 -11.57 -31.39 -20.49
CA HIS A 68 -10.80 -30.43 -21.27
C HIS A 68 -9.94 -31.14 -22.34
N PRO A 69 -9.93 -30.69 -23.61
CA PRO A 69 -9.26 -31.39 -24.71
C PRO A 69 -7.72 -31.43 -24.59
N SER A 70 -7.12 -30.49 -23.84
CA SER A 70 -5.66 -30.42 -23.61
C SER A 70 -5.30 -29.75 -22.27
N PRO A 71 -5.57 -30.40 -21.13
CA PRO A 71 -5.47 -29.77 -19.80
C PRO A 71 -4.05 -29.31 -19.44
N GLY A 72 -3.02 -30.01 -19.93
CA GLY A 72 -1.63 -29.58 -19.77
C GLY A 72 -1.32 -28.25 -20.48
N GLN A 73 -1.93 -27.99 -21.64
CA GLN A 73 -1.75 -26.72 -22.35
C GLN A 73 -2.45 -25.57 -21.62
N ALA A 74 -3.61 -25.80 -21.01
CA ALA A 74 -4.30 -24.81 -20.20
C ALA A 74 -3.48 -24.37 -18.98
N ILE A 75 -2.88 -25.34 -18.26
CA ILE A 75 -1.98 -25.02 -17.14
C ILE A 75 -0.73 -24.27 -17.65
N GLN A 76 -0.19 -24.66 -18.80
CA GLN A 76 0.93 -23.93 -19.41
C GLN A 76 0.55 -22.50 -19.80
N ALA A 77 -0.69 -22.26 -20.24
CA ALA A 77 -1.19 -20.92 -20.53
C ALA A 77 -1.26 -20.07 -19.26
N LEU A 78 -1.76 -20.64 -18.14
CA LEU A 78 -1.74 -19.96 -16.83
C LEU A 78 -0.33 -19.63 -16.33
N ILE A 79 0.64 -20.52 -16.56
CA ILE A 79 2.06 -20.25 -16.23
C ILE A 79 2.62 -19.14 -17.14
N ARG A 80 2.34 -19.21 -18.43
CA ARG A 80 2.83 -18.26 -19.44
C ARG A 80 2.30 -16.85 -19.20
N GLU A 81 1.02 -16.72 -18.89
CA GLU A 81 0.39 -15.46 -18.53
C GLU A 81 0.68 -15.02 -17.09
N GLY A 82 1.48 -15.80 -16.34
CA GLY A 82 2.00 -15.42 -15.04
C GLY A 82 1.02 -15.54 -13.88
N ALA A 83 -0.14 -16.19 -14.08
CA ALA A 83 -1.08 -16.52 -13.01
C ALA A 83 -0.50 -17.59 -12.06
N LEU A 84 0.29 -18.52 -12.62
CA LEU A 84 1.00 -19.56 -11.88
C LEU A 84 2.52 -19.42 -12.07
N VAL A 85 3.29 -19.83 -11.06
CA VAL A 85 4.75 -19.94 -11.13
C VAL A 85 5.17 -21.37 -10.81
N VAL A 86 6.13 -21.91 -11.55
CA VAL A 86 6.70 -23.23 -11.28
C VAL A 86 7.71 -23.10 -10.14
N THR A 87 7.53 -23.89 -9.08
CA THR A 87 8.39 -23.86 -7.89
C THR A 87 9.40 -25.01 -7.86
N SER A 88 9.20 -26.03 -8.70
CA SER A 88 10.16 -27.12 -8.89
C SER A 88 11.27 -26.76 -9.88
N SER A 89 12.51 -27.19 -9.61
CA SER A 89 13.63 -27.10 -10.55
C SER A 89 13.68 -28.34 -11.46
N GLY A 90 13.71 -28.16 -12.79
CA GLY A 90 13.90 -29.26 -13.74
C GLY A 90 13.01 -29.17 -14.96
N LEU A 91 12.87 -30.30 -15.67
CA LEU A 91 11.90 -30.42 -16.77
C LEU A 91 10.47 -30.40 -16.21
N LEU A 92 9.55 -29.78 -16.93
CA LEU A 92 8.14 -29.78 -16.56
C LEU A 92 7.52 -31.15 -16.82
N ASP A 93 7.00 -31.75 -15.75
CA ASP A 93 6.31 -33.04 -15.73
C ASP A 93 5.09 -32.98 -14.79
N ALA A 94 4.37 -34.10 -14.66
CA ALA A 94 3.19 -34.18 -13.80
C ALA A 94 3.50 -33.93 -12.31
N HIS A 95 4.75 -34.10 -11.87
CA HIS A 95 5.16 -33.92 -10.48
C HIS A 95 5.68 -32.51 -10.19
N SER A 96 5.89 -31.70 -11.23
CA SER A 96 6.29 -30.31 -11.11
C SER A 96 5.22 -29.55 -10.33
N ARG A 97 5.66 -28.77 -9.32
CA ARG A 97 4.78 -28.00 -8.46
C ARG A 97 4.64 -26.59 -9.00
N VAL A 98 3.42 -26.07 -8.89
CA VAL A 98 3.07 -24.70 -9.22
C VAL A 98 2.42 -24.02 -8.03
N ALA A 99 2.66 -22.73 -7.90
CA ALA A 99 2.05 -21.87 -6.88
C ALA A 99 1.46 -20.62 -7.52
N ARG A 100 0.47 -20.01 -6.86
CA ARG A 100 -0.10 -18.76 -7.33
C ARG A 100 0.92 -17.65 -7.19
N ARG A 101 1.04 -16.83 -8.22
CA ARG A 101 1.96 -15.70 -8.21
C ARG A 101 1.36 -14.56 -7.38
N VAL A 102 1.84 -14.40 -6.14
CA VAL A 102 1.55 -13.23 -5.32
C VAL A 102 2.35 -12.06 -5.91
N ASN A 103 1.68 -11.16 -6.63
CA ASN A 103 2.24 -10.09 -7.49
C ASN A 103 2.76 -10.57 -8.85
N PRO A 104 1.93 -10.60 -9.91
CA PRO A 104 2.43 -10.68 -11.27
C PRO A 104 3.23 -9.41 -11.59
N PRO A 105 4.46 -9.50 -12.15
CA PRO A 105 5.12 -8.34 -12.73
C PRO A 105 4.22 -7.86 -13.86
N LEU A 106 3.99 -6.55 -13.88
CA LEU A 106 3.51 -5.86 -15.07
C LEU A 106 4.30 -6.39 -16.27
N ARG A 107 3.60 -6.79 -17.34
CA ARG A 107 4.18 -7.29 -18.59
C ARG A 107 5.43 -6.48 -18.93
N GLN A 108 6.61 -7.00 -18.61
CA GLN A 108 7.82 -6.60 -19.32
C GLN A 108 7.64 -7.26 -20.67
N GLY A 109 7.09 -6.50 -21.63
CA GLY A 109 7.10 -6.89 -23.01
C GLY A 109 8.48 -7.43 -23.32
N THR A 110 8.54 -8.65 -23.86
CA THR A 110 9.77 -9.31 -24.25
C THR A 110 10.52 -8.38 -25.21
N SER A 111 11.39 -7.55 -24.64
CA SER A 111 12.30 -6.76 -25.41
C SER A 111 13.30 -7.75 -25.98
N SER A 112 13.06 -8.14 -27.23
CA SER A 112 14.10 -8.72 -28.06
C SER A 112 15.35 -7.84 -27.87
N PRO A 113 16.54 -8.41 -27.65
CA PRO A 113 17.74 -7.62 -27.40
C PRO A 113 17.90 -6.63 -28.55
N GLN A 114 17.58 -5.36 -28.27
CA GLN A 114 17.64 -4.32 -29.28
C GLN A 114 19.11 -4.23 -29.69
N PRO A 115 19.41 -4.28 -31.01
CA PRO A 115 20.78 -4.12 -31.46
C PRO A 115 21.30 -2.81 -30.89
N MET A 116 22.41 -2.85 -30.16
CA MET A 116 23.01 -1.70 -29.48
C MET A 116 23.17 -0.57 -30.50
N ARG A 117 22.23 0.39 -30.47
CA ARG A 117 22.27 1.54 -31.37
C ARG A 117 23.45 2.40 -30.91
N LYS A 118 24.42 2.61 -31.80
CA LYS A 118 25.50 3.58 -31.58
C LYS A 118 24.88 4.98 -31.53
N GLY A 119 25.00 5.66 -30.39
CA GLY A 119 24.44 6.99 -30.14
C GLY A 119 24.09 7.21 -28.67
N VAL A 120 23.76 8.45 -28.31
CA VAL A 120 23.22 8.79 -26.98
C VAL A 120 21.87 8.08 -26.82
N GLN A 121 21.76 7.22 -25.80
CA GLN A 121 20.51 6.53 -25.48
C GLN A 121 19.80 7.29 -24.35
N HIS A 122 18.53 7.61 -24.56
CA HIS A 122 17.68 8.19 -23.53
C HIS A 122 17.03 7.07 -22.72
N LEU A 123 17.31 7.01 -21.42
CA LEU A 123 16.68 6.09 -20.51
C LEU A 123 15.39 6.73 -19.98
N SER A 124 14.24 6.27 -20.47
CA SER A 124 12.95 6.68 -19.92
C SER A 124 12.69 5.93 -18.62
N ILE A 125 13.07 6.52 -17.48
CA ILE A 125 12.66 6.04 -16.16
C ILE A 125 11.28 6.62 -15.88
N VAL A 126 10.25 5.79 -15.91
CA VAL A 126 8.89 6.18 -15.49
C VAL A 126 8.74 5.81 -14.02
N SER A 127 8.73 6.81 -13.15
CA SER A 127 8.39 6.66 -11.73
C SER A 127 7.13 7.48 -11.43
N PRO A 128 6.33 7.10 -10.42
CA PRO A 128 5.16 7.88 -10.04
C PRO A 128 5.51 9.35 -9.79
N GLU A 129 4.77 10.26 -10.42
CA GLU A 129 4.94 11.71 -10.30
C GLU A 129 3.62 12.34 -9.82
N PRO A 130 3.60 13.09 -8.71
CA PRO A 130 2.35 13.64 -8.18
C PRO A 130 1.80 14.75 -9.07
N ASP A 131 0.59 14.53 -9.56
CA ASP A 131 -0.23 15.56 -10.17
C ASP A 131 -1.28 16.06 -9.19
N ILE A 132 -1.26 17.36 -8.91
CA ILE A 132 -1.83 17.93 -7.68
C ILE A 132 -3.01 18.82 -8.03
N PHE A 133 -4.13 18.56 -7.36
CA PHE A 133 -5.39 19.28 -7.53
C PHE A 133 -5.83 19.82 -6.16
N PHE A 134 -6.37 21.04 -6.11
CA PHE A 134 -6.90 21.57 -4.85
C PHE A 134 -8.10 22.47 -5.09
N ALA A 135 -9.01 22.51 -4.11
CA ALA A 135 -10.12 23.44 -4.08
C ALA A 135 -10.56 23.71 -2.64
N ALA A 136 -11.45 24.68 -2.43
CA ALA A 136 -12.12 24.85 -1.15
C ALA A 136 -12.98 23.61 -0.84
N GLY A 137 -13.19 23.27 0.44
CA GLY A 137 -13.99 22.09 0.77
C GLY A 137 -15.48 22.21 0.39
N ILE A 138 -15.99 23.43 0.25
CA ILE A 138 -17.34 23.71 -0.30
C ILE A 138 -17.45 23.30 -1.78
N ASP A 139 -16.33 23.32 -2.51
CA ASP A 139 -16.23 23.08 -3.94
C ASP A 139 -15.87 21.62 -4.27
N ARG A 140 -15.91 20.72 -3.28
CA ARG A 140 -15.47 19.33 -3.42
C ARG A 140 -16.20 18.55 -4.53
N SER A 141 -17.42 18.95 -4.92
CA SER A 141 -18.15 18.32 -6.01
C SER A 141 -17.51 18.56 -7.39
N TYR A 142 -16.71 19.63 -7.55
CA TYR A 142 -16.02 19.91 -8.81
C TYR A 142 -14.91 18.90 -9.11
N PHE A 143 -14.38 18.17 -8.12
CA PHE A 143 -13.37 17.12 -8.35
C PHE A 143 -13.86 16.03 -9.32
N VAL A 144 -15.17 15.78 -9.41
CA VAL A 144 -15.76 14.78 -10.33
C VAL A 144 -15.64 15.18 -11.80
N GLN A 145 -15.50 16.47 -12.05
CA GLN A 145 -15.36 17.04 -13.39
C GLN A 145 -13.93 16.92 -13.93
N GLU A 146 -12.95 16.61 -13.07
CA GLU A 146 -11.56 16.42 -13.45
C GLU A 146 -11.31 14.92 -13.73
N PRO A 147 -11.22 14.50 -15.01
CA PRO A 147 -11.08 13.09 -15.35
C PRO A 147 -9.77 12.50 -14.83
N ARG A 148 -8.72 13.31 -14.72
CA ARG A 148 -7.40 12.85 -14.26
C ARG A 148 -7.41 12.41 -12.80
N LEU A 149 -8.38 12.84 -12.00
CA LEU A 149 -8.54 12.42 -10.61
C LEU A 149 -9.31 11.09 -10.46
N ARG A 150 -9.85 10.51 -11.54
CA ARG A 150 -10.59 9.23 -11.52
C ARG A 150 -9.66 8.01 -11.55
N GLN A 151 -8.70 8.02 -10.64
CA GLN A 151 -7.70 6.98 -10.49
C GLN A 151 -7.22 6.90 -9.04
N ARG A 152 -6.27 5.99 -8.80
CA ARG A 152 -5.64 5.78 -7.51
C ARG A 152 -4.85 7.01 -7.09
N GLY A 153 -5.02 7.39 -5.83
CA GLY A 153 -4.35 8.57 -5.29
C GLY A 153 -4.59 8.75 -3.80
N ILE A 154 -4.01 9.82 -3.29
CA ILE A 154 -4.16 10.27 -1.91
C ILE A 154 -4.78 11.67 -1.88
N TYR A 155 -5.39 12.03 -0.76
CA TYR A 155 -5.92 13.37 -0.53
C TYR A 155 -5.77 13.79 0.92
N LEU A 156 -5.65 15.09 1.11
CA LEU A 156 -5.65 15.80 2.38
C LEU A 156 -6.92 16.64 2.46
N ALA A 157 -7.66 16.53 3.55
CA ALA A 157 -8.75 17.45 3.89
C ALA A 157 -8.36 18.25 5.13
N LEU A 158 -8.23 19.57 4.96
CA LEU A 158 -7.75 20.50 5.98
C LEU A 158 -8.93 21.16 6.69
N TYR A 159 -8.86 21.24 8.02
CA TYR A 159 -9.82 21.86 8.94
C TYR A 159 -9.02 22.74 9.92
N GLY A 160 -8.64 23.94 9.50
CA GLY A 160 -7.65 24.77 10.18
C GLY A 160 -6.27 24.09 10.16
N SER A 161 -5.71 23.83 11.34
CA SER A 161 -4.46 23.06 11.51
C SER A 161 -4.67 21.55 11.50
N ALA A 162 -5.92 21.07 11.54
CA ALA A 162 -6.20 19.65 11.60
C ALA A 162 -6.36 19.06 10.20
N VAL A 163 -5.72 17.92 9.91
CA VAL A 163 -5.65 17.33 8.57
C VAL A 163 -6.09 15.87 8.60
N TYR A 164 -7.07 15.52 7.78
CA TYR A 164 -7.41 14.13 7.48
C TYR A 164 -6.70 13.68 6.21
N VAL A 165 -6.00 12.55 6.28
CA VAL A 165 -5.35 11.91 5.13
C VAL A 165 -6.17 10.71 4.70
N GLY A 166 -6.43 10.60 3.40
CA GLY A 166 -7.14 9.46 2.85
C GLY A 166 -6.58 9.02 1.50
N ARG A 167 -6.93 7.79 1.10
CA ARG A 167 -6.75 7.29 -0.27
C ARG A 167 -8.06 6.90 -0.95
N SER A 168 -7.99 6.69 -2.27
CA SER A 168 -9.04 5.98 -3.01
C SER A 168 -8.51 5.34 -4.28
N GLY A 169 -9.27 4.38 -4.82
CA GLY A 169 -9.12 3.92 -6.21
C GLY A 169 -9.78 4.85 -7.23
N ASP A 170 -10.74 5.65 -6.80
CA ASP A 170 -11.32 6.76 -7.57
C ASP A 170 -11.33 8.00 -6.68
N THR A 171 -10.23 8.76 -6.77
CA THR A 171 -9.96 9.90 -5.88
C THR A 171 -11.02 10.99 -6.04
N ALA A 172 -11.43 11.29 -7.27
CA ALA A 172 -12.48 12.26 -7.58
C ALA A 172 -13.80 11.93 -6.86
N CYS A 173 -14.30 10.71 -7.06
CA CYS A 173 -15.58 10.27 -6.51
C CYS A 173 -15.55 10.22 -4.98
N ARG A 174 -14.43 9.76 -4.41
CA ARG A 174 -14.26 9.68 -2.95
C ARG A 174 -14.28 11.06 -2.28
N ILE A 175 -13.65 12.06 -2.88
CA ILE A 175 -13.63 13.43 -2.36
C ILE A 175 -15.02 14.07 -2.45
N ALA A 176 -15.67 13.94 -3.60
CA ALA A 176 -16.95 14.59 -3.85
C ALA A 176 -18.08 14.06 -2.95
N TRP A 177 -18.15 12.73 -2.81
CA TRP A 177 -19.30 12.05 -2.19
C TRP A 177 -18.96 11.34 -0.88
N GLY A 178 -17.70 11.34 -0.45
CA GLY A 178 -17.28 10.80 0.82
C GLY A 178 -17.99 11.46 2.01
N SER A 179 -18.75 10.67 2.77
CA SER A 179 -19.38 11.10 4.02
C SER A 179 -18.35 11.32 5.14
N HIS A 180 -17.21 10.62 5.08
CA HIS A 180 -16.12 10.74 6.06
C HIS A 180 -15.55 12.17 6.13
N LEU A 181 -15.52 12.91 5.01
CA LEU A 181 -15.11 14.31 4.97
C LEU A 181 -16.08 15.30 5.64
N ARG A 182 -17.27 14.84 6.06
CA ARG A 182 -18.23 15.69 6.79
C ARG A 182 -18.24 15.42 8.29
N ARG A 183 -17.55 14.37 8.75
CA ARG A 183 -17.55 13.97 10.18
C ARG A 183 -16.96 15.04 11.09
N ASN A 184 -16.00 15.82 10.57
CA ASN A 184 -15.31 16.88 11.30
C ASN A 184 -15.77 18.29 10.85
N GLY A 185 -16.95 18.40 10.24
CA GLY A 185 -17.42 19.63 9.59
C GLY A 185 -17.06 19.68 8.11
N LEU A 186 -17.11 20.88 7.51
CA LEU A 186 -16.68 21.09 6.12
C LEU A 186 -15.18 21.44 6.11
N PRO A 187 -14.36 20.77 5.28
CA PRO A 187 -12.96 21.16 5.11
C PRO A 187 -12.87 22.61 4.61
N ASP A 188 -11.83 23.32 5.04
CA ASP A 188 -11.49 24.62 4.48
C ASP A 188 -10.87 24.45 3.10
N ARG A 189 -10.04 23.42 2.94
CA ARG A 189 -9.35 23.08 1.70
C ARG A 189 -9.23 21.56 1.55
N ILE A 190 -9.35 21.10 0.31
CA ILE A 190 -9.03 19.73 -0.06
C ILE A 190 -7.89 19.77 -1.09
N ILE A 191 -6.88 18.94 -0.89
CA ILE A 191 -5.74 18.78 -1.78
C ILE A 191 -5.66 17.31 -2.14
N ALA A 192 -5.62 16.98 -3.43
CA ALA A 192 -5.52 15.61 -3.93
C ALA A 192 -4.28 15.46 -4.79
N ALA A 193 -3.67 14.27 -4.74
CA ALA A 193 -2.57 13.90 -5.61
C ALA A 193 -2.83 12.51 -6.20
N VAL A 194 -2.68 12.42 -7.52
CA VAL A 194 -2.71 11.17 -8.30
C VAL A 194 -1.41 11.05 -9.07
N ASP A 195 -1.13 9.88 -9.63
CA ASP A 195 0.05 9.73 -10.48
C ASP A 195 -0.24 10.26 -11.89
N LYS A 196 0.60 11.18 -12.35
CA LYS A 196 0.58 11.70 -13.72
C LYS A 196 0.71 10.59 -14.78
N HIS A 197 1.37 9.49 -14.43
CA HIS A 197 1.64 8.36 -15.32
C HIS A 197 0.75 7.13 -15.04
N GLU A 198 -0.20 7.22 -14.09
CA GLU A 198 -1.12 6.13 -13.73
C GLU A 198 -0.41 4.82 -13.29
N MET A 199 0.79 4.92 -12.72
CA MET A 199 1.62 3.78 -12.29
C MET A 199 1.35 3.37 -10.84
N LEU A 200 0.69 4.20 -10.02
CA LEU A 200 0.38 3.85 -8.64
C LEU A 200 -0.61 2.68 -8.57
N ASP A 201 -0.14 1.53 -8.06
CA ASP A 201 -1.01 0.41 -7.72
C ASP A 201 -1.72 0.59 -6.35
N GLU A 202 -2.58 -0.37 -5.97
CA GLU A 202 -3.34 -0.31 -4.71
C GLU A 202 -2.43 -0.37 -3.47
N ALA A 203 -1.34 -1.15 -3.51
CA ALA A 203 -0.41 -1.31 -2.39
C ALA A 203 0.45 -0.05 -2.21
N GLN A 204 0.87 0.56 -3.32
CA GLN A 204 1.54 1.85 -3.35
C GLN A 204 0.62 2.96 -2.86
N ALA A 205 -0.65 3.01 -3.29
CA ALA A 205 -1.61 4.01 -2.79
C ALA A 205 -1.86 3.88 -1.29
N ARG A 206 -1.94 2.66 -0.74
CA ARG A 206 -2.02 2.41 0.70
C ARG A 206 -0.76 2.87 1.42
N THR A 207 0.41 2.56 0.87
CA THR A 207 1.69 2.99 1.45
C THR A 207 1.85 4.51 1.38
N ALA A 208 1.42 5.15 0.29
CA ALA A 208 1.40 6.60 0.13
C ALA A 208 0.51 7.29 1.17
N GLU A 209 -0.65 6.73 1.49
CA GLU A 209 -1.52 7.22 2.57
C GLU A 209 -0.81 7.18 3.94
N ARG A 210 -0.12 6.06 4.26
CA ARG A 210 0.68 5.93 5.49
C ARG A 210 1.79 6.98 5.54
N LEU A 211 2.58 7.09 4.48
CA LEU A 211 3.69 8.05 4.41
C LEU A 211 3.20 9.49 4.51
N ALA A 212 2.12 9.84 3.82
CA ALA A 212 1.51 11.16 3.91
C ALA A 212 1.01 11.49 5.32
N ALA A 213 0.38 10.52 6.01
CA ALA A 213 0.00 10.71 7.41
C ALA A 213 1.20 10.92 8.34
N ARG A 214 2.33 10.21 8.12
CA ARG A 214 3.58 10.43 8.85
C ARG A 214 4.15 11.83 8.59
N MET A 215 4.08 12.33 7.35
CA MET A 215 4.50 13.70 7.02
C MET A 215 3.69 14.74 7.80
N ILE A 216 2.39 14.52 7.98
CA ILE A 216 1.53 15.39 8.81
C ILE A 216 1.93 15.30 10.29
N VAL A 217 2.18 14.11 10.83
CA VAL A 217 2.61 13.94 12.25
C VAL A 217 3.94 14.64 12.52
N LYS A 218 4.87 14.63 11.55
CA LYS A 218 6.17 15.30 11.65
C LYS A 218 6.07 16.83 11.46
N HIS A 219 4.94 17.36 11.02
CA HIS A 219 4.77 18.78 10.75
C HIS A 219 4.42 19.54 12.04
N PRO A 220 5.14 20.63 12.40
CA PRO A 220 4.98 21.29 13.70
C PRO A 220 3.61 21.93 13.91
N ASP A 221 3.01 22.46 12.84
CA ASP A 221 1.76 23.23 12.94
C ASP A 221 0.50 22.44 12.55
N LEU A 222 0.62 21.13 12.28
CA LEU A 222 -0.51 20.32 11.79
C LEU A 222 -0.82 19.18 12.76
N ILE A 223 -2.10 18.81 12.81
CA ILE A 223 -2.61 17.73 13.66
C ILE A 223 -3.28 16.68 12.78
N LEU A 224 -2.84 15.43 12.85
CA LEU A 224 -3.47 14.34 12.10
C LEU A 224 -4.85 13.99 12.71
N LEU A 225 -5.90 14.01 11.89
CA LEU A 225 -7.29 13.67 12.29
C LEU A 225 -7.66 12.20 12.12
N ASN A 226 -6.81 11.41 11.47
CA ASN A 226 -7.05 9.97 11.36
C ASN A 226 -7.03 9.36 12.78
N LYS A 227 -8.02 8.51 13.09
CA LYS A 227 -8.12 7.85 14.41
C LYS A 227 -6.87 7.07 14.78
N SER A 228 -6.21 6.50 13.78
CA SER A 228 -4.94 5.81 13.88
C SER A 228 -4.13 6.06 12.61
N LEU A 229 -2.82 5.83 12.68
CA LEU A 229 -1.97 5.89 11.50
C LEU A 229 -2.47 4.87 10.45
N PRO A 230 -2.66 5.29 9.19
CA PRO A 230 -3.02 4.38 8.12
C PRO A 230 -2.02 3.23 8.04
N ALA A 231 -2.51 2.00 8.03
CA ALA A 231 -1.64 0.84 8.08
C ALA A 231 -0.73 0.75 6.84
N GLY A 232 -1.18 1.21 5.66
CA GLY A 232 -0.47 1.02 4.40
C GLY A 232 -0.25 -0.45 4.02
N ASP A 233 0.66 -0.71 3.09
CA ASP A 233 1.11 -2.05 2.73
C ASP A 233 2.62 -2.23 2.93
N ARG A 234 3.10 -3.45 2.70
CA ARG A 234 4.54 -3.75 2.64
C ARG A 234 4.96 -3.82 1.17
N LEU A 235 5.91 -2.99 0.79
CA LEU A 235 6.43 -2.92 -0.57
C LEU A 235 7.84 -3.49 -0.64
N ALA A 236 8.26 -3.94 -1.82
CA ALA A 236 9.67 -4.15 -2.10
C ALA A 236 10.44 -2.81 -2.09
N GLY A 237 11.77 -2.85 -1.99
CA GLY A 237 12.59 -1.64 -1.81
C GLY A 237 12.40 -0.59 -2.91
N GLU A 238 12.38 -0.99 -4.18
CA GLU A 238 12.26 -0.06 -5.30
C GLU A 238 10.84 0.57 -5.41
N PRO A 239 9.74 -0.20 -5.34
CA PRO A 239 8.40 0.37 -5.25
C PRO A 239 8.16 1.24 -4.01
N TYR A 240 8.77 0.90 -2.87
CA TYR A 240 8.72 1.72 -1.66
C TYR A 240 9.39 3.08 -1.88
N ALA A 241 10.63 3.09 -2.36
CA ALA A 241 11.37 4.30 -2.64
C ALA A 241 10.69 5.17 -3.71
N ALA A 242 10.06 4.56 -4.71
CA ALA A 242 9.24 5.27 -5.69
C ALA A 242 8.01 5.93 -5.06
N THR A 243 7.32 5.24 -4.15
CA THR A 243 6.15 5.76 -3.42
C THR A 243 6.54 6.89 -2.47
N GLU A 244 7.66 6.75 -1.78
CA GLU A 244 8.18 7.80 -0.90
C GLU A 244 8.56 9.05 -1.69
N ARG A 245 9.28 8.92 -2.82
CA ARG A 245 9.56 10.07 -3.71
C ARG A 245 8.29 10.76 -4.18
N PHE A 246 7.24 10.00 -4.51
CA PHE A 246 5.93 10.56 -4.88
C PHE A 246 5.35 11.40 -3.74
N VAL A 247 5.34 10.89 -2.50
CA VAL A 247 4.79 11.62 -1.34
C VAL A 247 5.67 12.82 -0.97
N THR A 248 6.99 12.69 -1.00
CA THR A 248 7.93 13.79 -0.72
C THR A 248 7.74 14.92 -1.73
N ALA A 249 7.72 14.60 -3.03
CA ALA A 249 7.47 15.60 -4.08
C ALA A 249 6.09 16.24 -3.95
N PHE A 250 5.08 15.49 -3.50
CA PHE A 250 3.75 16.04 -3.21
C PHE A 250 3.82 17.09 -2.09
N PHE A 251 4.44 16.77 -0.95
CA PHE A 251 4.57 17.68 0.19
C PHE A 251 5.45 18.90 -0.11
N GLU A 252 6.53 18.73 -0.88
CA GLU A 252 7.37 19.84 -1.34
C GLU A 252 6.58 20.83 -2.21
N ARG A 253 5.83 20.33 -3.20
CA ARG A 253 5.05 21.18 -4.12
C ARG A 253 3.92 21.93 -3.40
N ILE A 254 3.19 21.27 -2.51
CA ILE A 254 2.12 21.94 -1.73
C ILE A 254 2.69 22.92 -0.69
N GLY A 255 3.88 22.64 -0.15
CA GLY A 255 4.61 23.55 0.75
C GLY A 255 5.07 24.82 0.01
N GLN A 256 5.68 24.67 -1.16
CA GLN A 256 6.08 25.80 -2.02
C GLN A 256 4.87 26.67 -2.42
N ALA A 257 3.73 26.04 -2.69
CA ALA A 257 2.48 26.74 -3.00
C ALA A 257 1.74 27.29 -1.76
N SER A 258 2.30 27.13 -0.55
CA SER A 258 1.68 27.54 0.73
C SER A 258 0.27 26.95 0.94
N LEU A 259 0.03 25.74 0.43
CA LEU A 259 -1.30 25.12 0.48
C LEU A 259 -1.60 24.46 1.84
N LEU A 260 -0.58 24.20 2.65
CA LEU A 260 -0.71 23.63 4.00
C LEU A 260 -0.95 24.68 5.09
N SER A 261 -0.68 25.96 4.81
CA SER A 261 -0.91 27.03 5.77
C SER A 261 -2.40 27.15 6.07
N PRO A 262 -2.81 27.23 7.35
CA PRO A 262 -4.20 27.48 7.71
C PRO A 262 -4.66 28.75 6.99
N VAL A 263 -5.77 28.66 6.26
CA VAL A 263 -6.38 29.85 5.68
C VAL A 263 -6.78 30.73 6.86
N ALA A 264 -6.14 31.90 7.00
CA ALA A 264 -6.49 32.85 8.04
C ALA A 264 -7.99 33.02 8.01
N ALA A 265 -8.66 32.77 9.15
CA ALA A 265 -10.11 32.81 9.29
C ALA A 265 -10.60 34.27 9.14
N GLY A 266 -10.49 34.81 7.93
CA GLY A 266 -10.93 36.12 7.52
C GLY A 266 -12.06 35.93 6.53
N GLN A 267 -13.25 36.37 6.94
CA GLN A 267 -14.51 36.46 6.19
C GLN A 267 -15.38 35.19 6.19
N GLY A 268 -16.24 35.07 7.22
CA GLY A 268 -17.61 34.57 6.99
C GLY A 268 -18.10 33.35 7.79
N ARG A 269 -17.37 32.82 8.77
CA ARG A 269 -17.93 31.75 9.64
C ARG A 269 -18.72 32.34 10.80
N LEU A 270 -19.99 32.63 10.55
CA LEU A 270 -21.02 32.68 11.59
C LEU A 270 -21.29 31.25 12.08
N GLY A 271 -20.81 30.91 13.29
CA GLY A 271 -21.48 29.91 14.15
C GLY A 271 -21.03 28.44 14.11
N ALA A 272 -19.92 28.06 13.47
CA ALA A 272 -19.39 26.70 13.63
C ALA A 272 -18.33 26.70 14.75
N ALA A 273 -18.63 26.04 15.86
CA ALA A 273 -17.66 25.76 16.92
C ALA A 273 -16.39 25.17 16.30
N ALA A 274 -15.22 25.63 16.76
CA ALA A 274 -13.95 25.03 16.38
C ALA A 274 -14.06 23.51 16.58
N PRO A 275 -13.61 22.68 15.61
CA PRO A 275 -13.57 21.24 15.83
C PRO A 275 -12.74 21.02 17.09
N VAL A 276 -13.40 20.57 18.16
CA VAL A 276 -12.72 20.15 19.37
C VAL A 276 -11.79 19.03 18.90
N PRO A 277 -10.47 19.14 19.10
CA PRO A 277 -9.58 18.04 18.81
C PRO A 277 -10.11 16.86 19.60
N ILE A 278 -10.59 15.85 18.87
CA ILE A 278 -10.91 14.55 19.45
C ILE A 278 -9.57 14.07 19.99
N GLN A 279 -9.39 14.15 21.31
CA GLN A 279 -8.35 13.38 21.98
C GLN A 279 -8.51 11.95 21.47
N PRO A 280 -7.45 11.31 20.96
CA PRO A 280 -7.58 9.98 20.40
C PRO A 280 -8.05 9.04 21.51
N ASP A 281 -9.35 8.73 21.51
CA ASP A 281 -9.85 7.53 22.16
C ASP A 281 -9.17 6.36 21.43
N LEU A 282 -8.11 5.89 22.08
CA LEU A 282 -7.31 4.72 21.76
C LEU A 282 -8.24 3.50 21.78
N ILE A 283 -8.86 3.19 20.65
CA ILE A 283 -9.62 1.95 20.47
C ILE A 283 -9.07 1.26 19.22
N GLY A 284 -8.05 0.44 19.43
CA GLY A 284 -7.72 -0.66 18.51
C GLY A 284 -8.76 -1.78 18.66
N PRO A 285 -8.93 -2.65 17.64
CA PRO A 285 -9.69 -3.87 17.80
C PRO A 285 -8.89 -4.87 18.65
N ASP A 286 -9.48 -5.25 19.78
CA ASP A 286 -9.23 -6.44 20.60
C ASP A 286 -7.79 -6.97 20.69
N LEU A 287 -7.08 -6.52 21.73
CA LEU A 287 -6.47 -7.36 22.77
C LEU A 287 -6.18 -6.42 23.96
N ASP A 288 -7.10 -6.35 24.91
CA ASP A 288 -6.90 -5.69 26.21
C ASP A 288 -5.80 -6.43 26.99
N GLU A 289 -4.53 -6.14 26.69
CA GLU A 289 -3.45 -6.32 27.66
C GLU A 289 -3.48 -5.10 28.57
N PRO A 290 -3.91 -5.21 29.84
CA PRO A 290 -3.80 -4.10 30.77
C PRO A 290 -2.34 -3.68 30.84
N ALA A 291 -2.10 -2.36 30.76
CA ALA A 291 -0.80 -1.80 31.09
C ALA A 291 -0.37 -2.39 32.45
N PRO A 292 0.87 -2.84 32.61
CA PRO A 292 1.30 -3.53 33.83
C PRO A 292 1.16 -2.59 35.04
N GLU A 293 0.08 -2.77 35.79
CA GLU A 293 -0.20 -2.05 37.02
C GLU A 293 0.94 -2.32 38.00
N GLY A 294 1.72 -1.28 38.33
CA GLY A 294 2.83 -1.34 39.28
C GLY A 294 4.23 -1.07 38.71
N GLN A 295 4.38 -0.73 37.43
CA GLN A 295 5.66 -0.30 36.86
C GLN A 295 5.80 1.22 36.98
N GLY A 296 6.86 1.68 37.67
CA GLY A 296 7.07 3.11 37.93
C GLY A 296 7.46 3.86 36.65
N GLU A 297 6.94 5.07 36.48
CA GLU A 297 7.42 5.99 35.44
C GLU A 297 8.93 6.18 35.55
N GLY A 298 9.62 6.20 34.41
CA GLY A 298 11.07 6.33 34.33
C GLY A 298 11.85 5.03 34.61
N GLN A 299 11.19 3.91 34.92
CA GLN A 299 11.87 2.63 35.08
C GLN A 299 12.47 2.15 33.75
N LEU A 300 13.75 1.76 33.78
CA LEU A 300 14.46 1.19 32.64
C LEU A 300 14.24 -0.32 32.55
N PHE A 301 14.04 -0.79 31.32
CA PHE A 301 13.85 -2.19 30.97
C PHE A 301 14.89 -2.61 29.94
N SER A 302 15.24 -3.89 29.99
CA SER A 302 16.09 -4.55 29.00
C SER A 302 15.35 -5.75 28.42
N LEU A 303 15.51 -5.97 27.13
CA LEU A 303 15.03 -7.16 26.44
C LEU A 303 16.22 -7.83 25.77
N GLU A 304 16.39 -9.11 26.06
CA GLU A 304 17.36 -9.98 25.39
C GLU A 304 16.59 -11.11 24.70
N SER A 305 16.64 -11.13 23.37
CA SER A 305 15.92 -12.12 22.57
C SER A 305 16.55 -12.28 21.20
N CYS A 306 16.56 -13.50 20.66
CA CYS A 306 17.11 -13.79 19.33
C CYS A 306 18.53 -13.23 19.08
N GLY A 307 19.35 -13.13 20.14
CA GLY A 307 20.72 -12.61 20.04
C GLY A 307 20.84 -11.09 19.92
N VAL A 308 19.77 -10.32 20.19
CA VAL A 308 19.82 -8.86 20.27
C VAL A 308 19.47 -8.36 21.67
N ILE A 309 20.06 -7.22 22.04
CA ILE A 309 19.82 -6.53 23.31
C ILE A 309 19.21 -5.15 23.05
N ALA A 310 18.00 -4.92 23.57
CA ALA A 310 17.33 -3.62 23.51
C ALA A 310 17.07 -3.05 24.91
N LYS A 311 17.01 -1.71 24.98
CA LYS A 311 16.68 -0.96 26.18
C LYS A 311 15.39 -0.17 25.96
N ALA A 312 14.56 -0.10 26.98
CA ALA A 312 13.34 0.69 26.94
C ALA A 312 13.12 1.44 28.26
N ARG A 313 12.27 2.46 28.23
CA ARG A 313 11.75 3.14 29.43
C ARG A 313 10.23 3.29 29.33
N ILE A 314 9.54 3.38 30.46
CA ILE A 314 8.12 3.72 30.49
C ILE A 314 7.96 5.20 30.82
N GLU A 315 7.24 5.93 29.98
CA GLU A 315 6.98 7.38 30.13
C GLU A 315 5.62 7.70 29.49
N ASP A 316 4.78 8.45 30.20
CA ASP A 316 3.41 8.80 29.77
C ASP A 316 2.53 7.60 29.40
N GLY A 317 2.68 6.49 30.14
CA GLY A 317 1.96 5.24 29.87
C GLY A 317 2.39 4.52 28.59
N LYS A 318 3.47 4.96 27.92
CA LYS A 318 4.02 4.35 26.71
C LYS A 318 5.37 3.72 26.99
N LEU A 319 5.70 2.68 26.23
CA LEU A 319 7.00 2.04 26.28
C LEU A 319 7.89 2.59 25.17
N TRP A 320 8.92 3.32 25.55
CA TRP A 320 9.89 3.95 24.67
C TRP A 320 11.11 3.05 24.51
N VAL A 321 11.30 2.47 23.33
CA VAL A 321 12.54 1.77 22.97
C VAL A 321 13.60 2.82 22.64
N LEU A 322 14.73 2.76 23.34
CA LEU A 322 15.74 3.81 23.31
C LEU A 322 16.71 3.64 22.15
N ALA A 323 17.20 4.77 21.63
CA ALA A 323 18.32 4.80 20.70
C ALA A 323 19.54 4.04 21.25
N GLY A 324 20.26 3.36 20.37
CA GLY A 324 21.32 2.42 20.70
C GLY A 324 20.84 1.00 21.00
N SER A 325 19.53 0.72 20.93
CA SER A 325 19.00 -0.63 21.04
C SER A 325 19.27 -1.45 19.79
N GLU A 326 19.63 -2.73 19.98
CA GLU A 326 19.78 -3.69 18.90
C GLU A 326 18.43 -4.28 18.50
N VAL A 327 18.22 -4.42 17.20
CA VAL A 327 16.99 -4.92 16.60
C VAL A 327 17.35 -6.04 15.63
N ARG A 328 16.70 -7.21 15.74
CA ARG A 328 17.03 -8.39 14.93
C ARG A 328 17.02 -8.02 13.45
N ARG A 329 18.03 -8.41 12.65
CA ARG A 329 18.13 -8.03 11.23
C ARG A 329 16.98 -8.52 10.35
N ASP A 330 16.73 -9.82 10.36
CA ASP A 330 15.73 -10.47 9.50
C ASP A 330 14.48 -10.83 10.29
N PRO A 331 13.39 -10.03 10.20
CA PRO A 331 12.16 -10.33 10.89
C PRO A 331 11.37 -11.42 10.14
N VAL A 332 10.65 -12.24 10.90
CA VAL A 332 9.74 -13.27 10.37
C VAL A 332 8.30 -12.75 10.32
N PRO A 333 7.41 -13.33 9.49
CA PRO A 333 6.02 -12.86 9.35
C PRO A 333 5.23 -12.82 10.67
N SER A 334 5.61 -13.64 11.67
CA SER A 334 4.94 -13.65 12.97
C SER A 334 5.12 -12.36 13.77
N ALA A 335 6.07 -11.48 13.44
CA ALA A 335 6.27 -10.19 14.11
C ALA A 335 5.04 -9.27 14.08
N GLY A 336 4.10 -9.53 13.17
CA GLY A 336 2.92 -8.69 12.96
C GLY A 336 3.19 -7.59 11.93
N SER A 337 2.13 -7.19 11.23
CA SER A 337 2.26 -6.27 10.10
C SER A 337 2.70 -4.86 10.52
N ALA A 338 2.25 -4.38 11.68
CA ALA A 338 2.63 -3.07 12.22
C ALA A 338 4.16 -2.96 12.44
N ALA A 339 4.73 -3.88 13.23
CA ALA A 339 6.17 -3.91 13.49
C ALA A 339 7.01 -4.03 12.20
N LEU A 340 6.57 -4.83 11.23
CA LEU A 340 7.27 -4.96 9.94
C LEU A 340 7.27 -3.66 9.13
N LYS A 341 6.19 -2.89 9.20
CA LYS A 341 6.04 -1.62 8.49
C LYS A 341 6.85 -0.50 9.16
N ASP A 342 6.80 -0.41 10.48
CA ASP A 342 7.62 0.55 11.23
C ASP A 342 9.11 0.32 10.97
N ARG A 343 9.53 -0.95 10.90
CA ARG A 343 10.92 -1.31 10.57
C ARG A 343 11.30 -0.94 9.14
N GLN A 344 10.43 -1.18 8.17
CA GLN A 344 10.68 -0.76 6.78
C GLN A 344 10.86 0.77 6.70
N ASP A 345 9.98 1.50 7.39
CA ASP A 345 9.99 2.96 7.41
C ASP A 345 11.26 3.50 8.09
N LEU A 346 11.67 2.92 9.23
CA LEU A 346 12.89 3.33 9.94
C LEU A 346 14.18 2.95 9.21
N LEU A 347 14.20 1.81 8.51
CA LEU A 347 15.34 1.45 7.66
C LEU A 347 15.56 2.46 6.53
N HIS A 348 14.48 3.04 6.01
CA HIS A 348 14.55 4.05 4.96
C HIS A 348 14.91 5.44 5.52
N ASP A 349 14.26 5.83 6.63
CA ASP A 349 14.47 7.13 7.31
C ASP A 349 15.85 7.22 8.02
N GLY A 350 16.65 6.14 8.05
CA GLY A 350 17.90 6.06 8.81
C GLY A 350 17.71 5.88 10.33
N GLY A 351 16.46 5.68 10.77
CA GLY A 351 16.08 5.32 12.14
C GLY A 351 16.57 3.92 12.55
N LEU A 352 16.79 3.03 11.58
CA LEU A 352 17.45 1.74 11.76
C LEU A 352 18.63 1.65 10.78
N VAL A 353 19.81 1.33 11.31
CA VAL A 353 21.04 1.20 10.50
C VAL A 353 21.61 -0.21 10.64
N PRO A 354 22.04 -0.88 9.56
CA PRO A 354 22.69 -2.19 9.67
C PRO A 354 24.01 -2.12 10.45
N GLU A 355 24.16 -2.96 11.48
CA GLU A 355 25.39 -3.09 12.27
C GLU A 355 25.68 -4.58 12.53
N GLY A 356 26.62 -5.15 11.76
CA GLY A 356 26.94 -6.57 11.83
C GLY A 356 25.69 -7.46 11.58
N ASP A 357 25.35 -8.28 12.56
CA ASP A 357 24.25 -9.26 12.51
C ASP A 357 22.90 -8.70 13.00
N HIS A 358 22.86 -7.42 13.40
CA HIS A 358 21.64 -6.75 13.86
C HIS A 358 21.46 -5.39 13.16
N LEU A 359 20.39 -4.69 13.52
CA LEU A 359 20.14 -3.30 13.18
C LEU A 359 20.26 -2.47 14.45
N LEU A 360 20.90 -1.31 14.37
CA LEU A 360 20.96 -0.36 15.46
C LEU A 360 19.82 0.66 15.31
N LEU A 361 19.02 0.83 16.35
CA LEU A 361 18.02 1.89 16.43
C LEU A 361 18.70 3.23 16.75
N THR A 362 18.53 4.23 15.90
CA THR A 362 19.20 5.55 16.04
C THR A 362 18.32 6.62 16.69
N VAL A 363 17.05 6.31 16.93
CA VAL A 363 16.04 7.24 17.48
C VAL A 363 15.21 6.55 18.56
N ASP A 364 14.75 7.31 19.57
CA ASP A 364 13.80 6.79 20.55
C ASP A 364 12.44 6.56 19.88
N LEU A 365 11.80 5.42 20.16
CA LEU A 365 10.56 5.01 19.53
C LEU A 365 9.51 4.61 20.57
N ALA A 366 8.38 5.32 20.59
CA ALA A 366 7.27 5.05 21.48
C ALA A 366 6.35 3.94 20.95
N PHE A 367 5.92 3.05 21.84
CA PHE A 367 4.92 2.03 21.59
C PHE A 367 3.80 2.13 22.61
N ASP A 368 2.57 1.92 22.14
CA ASP A 368 1.40 1.90 23.01
C ASP A 368 1.30 0.60 23.83
N THR A 369 2.00 -0.47 23.42
CA THR A 369 2.04 -1.74 24.17
C THR A 369 3.46 -2.32 24.29
N PRO A 370 3.80 -2.97 25.42
CA PRO A 370 5.09 -3.67 25.57
C PRO A 370 5.28 -4.81 24.57
N SER A 371 4.21 -5.52 24.21
CA SER A 371 4.22 -6.60 23.23
C SER A 371 4.53 -6.09 21.82
N GLY A 372 4.01 -4.92 21.44
CA GLY A 372 4.36 -4.24 20.18
C GLY A 372 5.84 -3.92 20.08
N ALA A 373 6.41 -3.33 21.13
CA ALA A 373 7.84 -3.02 21.22
C ALA A 373 8.71 -4.29 21.17
N ALA A 374 8.31 -5.34 21.89
CA ALA A 374 9.04 -6.60 21.91
C ALA A 374 9.05 -7.27 20.52
N ASN A 375 7.91 -7.27 19.81
CA ASN A 375 7.79 -7.80 18.46
C ASN A 375 8.64 -7.00 17.45
N PHE A 376 8.70 -5.68 17.61
CA PHE A 376 9.55 -4.79 16.82
C PHE A 376 11.04 -5.18 16.97
N VAL A 377 11.52 -5.29 18.21
CA VAL A 377 12.93 -5.63 18.51
C VAL A 377 13.27 -7.05 18.06
N ALA A 378 12.50 -8.04 18.51
CA ALA A 378 12.78 -9.45 18.27
C ALA A 378 12.49 -9.90 16.83
N GLY A 379 11.76 -9.10 16.05
CA GLY A 379 11.36 -9.43 14.69
C GLY A 379 10.52 -10.70 14.59
N SER A 380 9.79 -11.06 15.66
CA SER A 380 8.94 -12.25 15.74
C SER A 380 7.90 -12.06 16.84
N ARG A 381 6.82 -12.86 16.86
CA ARG A 381 5.84 -12.80 17.95
C ARG A 381 6.48 -13.27 19.24
N VAL A 382 6.66 -12.36 20.19
CA VAL A 382 7.19 -12.63 21.52
C VAL A 382 6.24 -12.14 22.59
N LYS A 383 6.39 -12.67 23.80
CA LYS A 383 5.56 -12.27 24.93
C LYS A 383 6.13 -11.00 25.59
N PRO A 384 5.28 -10.13 26.17
CA PRO A 384 5.73 -8.89 26.78
C PRO A 384 6.65 -9.08 28.00
N GLU A 385 6.61 -10.23 28.68
CA GLU A 385 7.42 -10.50 29.88
C GLU A 385 8.92 -10.67 29.58
N LEU A 386 9.32 -10.59 28.31
CA LEU A 386 10.73 -10.50 27.94
C LEU A 386 11.36 -9.17 28.34
N TRP A 387 10.57 -8.12 28.54
CA TRP A 387 11.06 -6.87 29.13
C TRP A 387 11.33 -7.07 30.61
N ARG A 388 12.62 -7.09 30.99
CA ARG A 388 13.07 -7.24 32.37
C ARG A 388 13.49 -5.88 32.93
N PRO A 389 13.05 -5.50 34.13
CA PRO A 389 13.56 -4.31 34.81
C PRO A 389 15.07 -4.36 34.90
N MET A 390 15.74 -3.29 34.48
CA MET A 390 17.14 -3.11 34.82
C MET A 390 17.21 -2.68 36.28
N ALA A 391 18.09 -3.31 37.05
CA ALA A 391 18.39 -2.81 38.40
C ALA A 391 18.80 -1.34 38.27
N GLU A 392 18.18 -0.45 39.05
CA GLU A 392 18.55 0.95 39.06
C GLU A 392 20.08 1.03 39.21
N PRO A 393 20.78 1.82 38.37
CA PRO A 393 22.16 2.13 38.66
C PRO A 393 22.13 2.75 40.04
N THR A 394 22.69 2.04 41.02
CA THR A 394 22.68 2.46 42.42
C THR A 394 23.26 3.85 42.43
N SER A 395 22.38 4.86 42.57
CA SER A 395 22.80 6.24 42.62
C SER A 395 23.79 6.29 43.76
N LEU A 396 25.06 6.51 43.44
CA LEU A 396 26.06 6.89 44.42
C LEU A 396 25.53 8.17 45.04
N ILE A 397 24.86 8.03 46.19
CA ILE A 397 24.56 9.10 47.12
C ILE A 397 25.93 9.51 47.65
N GLY A 398 26.64 10.32 46.87
CA GLY A 398 27.72 11.14 47.38
C GLY A 398 27.10 12.15 48.33
N PRO A 399 27.66 12.36 49.54
CA PRO A 399 27.12 13.33 50.46
C PRO A 399 27.21 14.71 49.79
N ARG A 400 26.07 15.40 49.70
CA ARG A 400 26.06 16.84 49.43
C ARG A 400 26.79 17.51 50.61
N ALA A 401 27.96 18.06 50.33
CA ALA A 401 28.64 19.02 51.19
C ALA A 401 28.05 20.42 50.97
#